data_AF-A0A1F1Q5R1-F1
#
_entry.id   AF-A0A1F1Q5R1-F1
#
_cell.length_a   1.000
_cell.length_b   1.000
_cell.length_c   1.000
_cell.angle_alpha   90.00
_cell.angle_beta   90.00
_cell.angle_gamma   90.00
#
_symmetry.space_group_name_H-M   'P 1'
#
loop_
_entity.id
_entity.type
_entity.pdbx_description
1 polymer ?
#
loop_
_entity_poly.entity_id
_entity_poly.type
_entity_poly.pdbx_seq_one_letter_code
_entity_poly.pdbx_strand_id
1 'polypeptide(L)'
;MKRIFLILVILAIAGCAATSKTEVKRGKKGLHINCSGLSSSWDKCYSKAATSCGKRGYKVIARSGETDEEPGDYLFGINPAGYTSRSMIVLCK
;
A
#
# COMPACT_ATOMS: atom_id res chain seq x y z
N MET A 1 33.78 18.45 -29.05
CA MET A 1 32.35 18.77 -29.24
C MET A 1 31.43 17.54 -29.12
N LYS A 2 31.54 16.50 -29.96
CA LYS A 2 30.64 15.32 -29.93
C LYS A 2 30.62 14.52 -28.61
N ARG A 3 31.78 14.37 -27.94
CA ARG A 3 31.91 13.62 -26.67
C ARG A 3 31.22 14.31 -25.49
N ILE A 4 31.23 15.64 -25.44
CA ILE A 4 30.57 16.42 -24.39
C ILE A 4 29.05 16.26 -24.49
N PHE A 5 28.53 16.27 -25.73
CA PHE A 5 27.11 16.00 -26.00
C PHE A 5 26.68 14.61 -25.53
N LEU A 6 27.50 13.59 -25.78
CA LEU A 6 27.23 12.22 -25.32
C LEU A 6 27.19 12.10 -23.79
N ILE A 7 28.12 12.76 -23.09
CA ILE A 7 28.14 12.76 -21.61
C ILE A 7 26.87 13.43 -21.06
N LEU A 8 26.44 14.53 -21.68
CA LEU A 8 25.26 15.29 -21.24
C LEU A 8 23.96 14.50 -21.44
N VAL A 9 23.86 13.73 -22.53
CA VAL A 9 22.74 12.80 -22.78
C VAL A 9 22.71 11.67 -21.74
N ILE A 10 23.85 11.07 -21.41
CA ILE A 10 23.91 9.99 -20.42
C ILE A 10 23.52 10.50 -19.02
N LEU A 11 23.95 11.71 -18.66
CA LEU A 11 23.63 12.32 -17.37
C LEU A 11 22.14 12.66 -17.22
N ALA A 12 21.48 13.02 -18.32
CA ALA A 12 20.04 13.31 -18.33
C ALA A 12 19.15 12.07 -18.09
N ILE A 13 19.63 10.87 -18.45
CA ILE A 13 18.84 9.62 -18.32
C ILE A 13 19.02 8.99 -16.92
N ALA A 14 20.05 9.38 -16.17
CA ALA A 14 20.32 8.85 -14.83
C ALA A 14 19.41 9.40 -13.72
N GLY A 15 18.54 10.36 -14.02
CA GLY A 15 17.72 11.05 -13.02
C GLY A 15 16.26 10.60 -13.01
N CYS A 16 15.93 9.54 -12.25
CA CYS A 16 14.70 9.47 -11.43
C CYS A 16 14.57 8.10 -10.72
N ALA A 17 15.42 7.83 -9.74
CA ALA A 17 15.15 6.84 -8.70
C ALA A 17 15.05 7.55 -7.34
N ALA A 18 14.21 8.58 -7.26
CA ALA A 18 13.91 9.25 -5.99
C ALA A 18 13.00 8.34 -5.16
N THR A 19 13.60 7.46 -4.36
CA THR A 19 12.86 6.67 -3.37
C THR A 19 12.50 7.58 -2.19
N SER A 20 11.25 8.05 -2.15
CA SER A 20 10.73 8.78 -1.00
C SER A 20 10.56 7.81 0.16
N LYS A 21 11.48 7.85 1.13
CA LYS A 21 11.30 7.14 2.40
C LYS A 21 10.19 7.84 3.17
N THR A 22 9.00 7.25 3.19
CA THR A 22 7.87 7.71 4.02
C THR A 22 8.10 7.32 5.48
N GLU A 23 9.06 7.97 6.13
CA GLU A 23 9.25 7.88 7.57
C GLU A 23 8.30 8.86 8.26
N VAL A 24 7.52 8.36 9.22
CA VAL A 24 6.71 9.23 10.07
C VAL A 24 7.67 9.98 10.99
N LYS A 25 7.41 11.27 11.28
CA LYS A 25 8.22 12.20 12.13
C LYS A 25 8.76 11.64 13.47
N ARG A 26 8.39 10.43 13.89
CA ARG A 26 8.80 9.72 15.12
C ARG A 26 9.68 8.48 14.87
N GLY A 27 10.33 8.34 13.71
CA GLY A 27 11.22 7.20 13.40
C GLY A 27 10.49 5.87 13.17
N LYS A 28 9.15 5.88 13.10
CA LYS A 28 8.33 4.72 12.77
C LYS A 28 7.94 4.78 11.30
N LYS A 29 8.07 3.66 10.59
CA LYS A 29 7.63 3.56 9.20
C LYS A 29 6.10 3.47 9.16
N GLY A 30 5.47 4.47 8.53
CA GLY A 30 4.03 4.48 8.26
C GLY A 30 3.78 3.81 6.92
N LEU A 31 2.81 2.91 6.86
CA LEU A 31 2.42 2.21 5.64
C LEU A 31 0.93 2.37 5.40
N HIS A 32 0.57 2.83 4.21
CA HIS A 32 -0.78 2.71 3.69
C HIS A 32 -0.90 1.40 2.90
N ILE A 33 -1.82 0.54 3.32
CA ILE A 33 -2.01 -0.80 2.77
C ILE A 33 -3.38 -0.82 2.11
N ASN A 34 -3.37 -0.93 0.79
CA ASN A 34 -4.56 -1.22 0.00
C ASN A 34 -4.68 -2.74 -0.18
N CYS A 35 -5.81 -3.30 0.27
CA CYS A 35 -6.20 -4.69 0.08
C CYS A 35 -7.54 -4.84 -0.69
N SER A 36 -7.98 -3.79 -1.38
CA SER A 36 -9.18 -3.79 -2.23
C SER A 36 -9.14 -4.84 -3.34
N GLY A 37 -10.32 -5.20 -3.83
CA GLY A 37 -10.52 -6.15 -4.93
C GLY A 37 -11.62 -7.17 -4.64
N LEU A 38 -11.87 -8.07 -5.58
CA LEU A 38 -12.98 -9.05 -5.49
C LEU A 38 -12.86 -9.98 -4.27
N SER A 39 -11.63 -10.28 -3.84
CA SER A 39 -11.32 -11.06 -2.63
C SER A 39 -10.78 -10.19 -1.48
N SER A 40 -11.23 -8.94 -1.39
CA SER A 40 -10.77 -8.07 -0.31
C SER A 40 -11.20 -8.63 1.04
N SER A 41 -10.25 -8.87 1.94
CA SER A 41 -10.51 -9.27 3.32
C SER A 41 -9.59 -8.52 4.27
N TRP A 42 -10.06 -8.32 5.50
CA TRP A 42 -9.23 -7.74 6.55
C TRP A 42 -8.02 -8.62 6.85
N ASP A 43 -8.15 -9.95 6.76
CA ASP A 43 -7.02 -10.89 6.90
C ASP A 43 -5.93 -10.66 5.86
N LYS A 44 -6.30 -10.38 4.61
CA LYS A 44 -5.35 -10.03 3.56
C LYS A 44 -4.60 -8.73 3.89
N CYS A 45 -5.33 -7.73 4.40
CA CYS A 45 -4.76 -6.48 4.89
C CYS A 45 -3.76 -6.72 6.05
N TYR A 46 -4.13 -7.54 7.04
CA TYR A 46 -3.27 -7.88 8.19
C TYR A 46 -2.04 -8.70 7.79
N SER A 47 -2.19 -9.66 6.86
CA SER A 47 -1.08 -10.45 6.32
C SER A 47 -0.08 -9.58 5.57
N LYS A 48 -0.57 -8.65 4.73
CA LYS A 48 0.27 -7.68 4.02
C LYS A 48 0.99 -6.73 4.99
N ALA A 49 0.32 -6.32 6.08
CA ALA A 49 0.94 -5.52 7.14
C ALA A 49 2.03 -6.29 7.90
N ALA A 50 1.78 -7.54 8.27
CA ALA A 50 2.75 -8.41 8.93
C ALA A 50 3.99 -8.64 8.06
N THR A 51 3.78 -8.89 6.77
CA THR A 51 4.86 -9.08 5.79
C THR A 51 5.69 -7.80 5.62
N SER A 52 5.03 -6.64 5.58
CA SER A 52 5.70 -5.35 5.34
C SER A 52 6.44 -4.79 6.56
N CYS A 53 5.95 -5.05 7.78
CA CYS A 53 6.59 -4.61 9.03
C CYS A 53 7.48 -5.68 9.68
N GLY A 54 7.39 -6.94 9.25
CA GLY A 54 8.21 -8.04 9.73
C GLY A 54 7.95 -8.42 11.20
N LYS A 55 8.93 -9.12 11.81
CA LYS A 55 8.82 -9.71 13.16
C LYS A 55 8.56 -8.72 14.30
N ARG A 56 8.86 -7.43 14.10
CA ARG A 56 8.58 -6.37 15.09
C ARG A 56 7.09 -6.07 15.22
N GLY A 57 6.30 -6.47 14.23
CA GLY A 57 4.86 -6.23 14.19
C GLY A 57 4.51 -4.77 13.88
N TYR A 58 3.22 -4.44 14.04
CA TYR A 58 2.67 -3.15 13.67
C TYR A 58 1.53 -2.74 14.60
N LYS A 59 1.13 -1.46 14.51
CA LYS A 59 -0.08 -0.92 15.12
C LYS A 59 -0.96 -0.37 14.01
N VAL A 60 -2.22 -0.77 13.99
CA VAL A 60 -3.24 -0.18 13.11
C VAL A 60 -3.64 1.17 13.65
N ILE A 61 -3.64 2.20 12.81
CA ILE A 61 -4.01 3.57 13.20
C ILE A 61 -5.26 4.07 12.48
N ALA A 62 -5.53 3.57 11.28
CA ALA A 62 -6.75 3.87 10.56
C ALA A 62 -7.14 2.67 9.68
N ARG A 63 -8.43 2.49 9.49
CA ARG A 63 -9.01 1.56 8.54
C ARG A 63 -10.06 2.33 7.75
N SER A 64 -10.06 2.13 6.44
CA SER A 64 -11.06 2.68 5.54
C SER A 64 -11.51 1.55 4.65
N GLY A 65 -12.77 1.20 4.75
CA GLY A 65 -13.46 0.37 3.78
C GLY A 65 -14.94 0.69 3.85
N GLU A 66 -15.69 0.24 2.86
CA GLU A 66 -17.15 0.23 2.95
C GLU A 66 -17.52 -0.46 4.26
N THR A 67 -17.92 0.40 5.22
CA THR A 67 -18.48 0.04 6.51
C THR A 67 -19.55 -0.98 6.22
N ASP A 68 -19.43 -2.13 6.88
CA ASP A 68 -20.57 -3.01 7.15
C ASP A 68 -21.58 -2.94 6.01
N GLU A 69 -21.17 -3.38 4.82
CA GLU A 69 -22.16 -3.98 3.95
C GLU A 69 -22.83 -4.97 4.91
N GLU A 70 -24.11 -4.69 5.24
CA GLU A 70 -24.98 -5.72 5.77
C GLU A 70 -24.57 -7.00 5.07
N PRO A 71 -24.46 -8.14 5.74
CA PRO A 71 -24.33 -9.40 5.05
C PRO A 71 -25.60 -9.55 4.19
N GLY A 72 -25.64 -8.83 3.07
CA GLY A 72 -26.57 -8.99 1.99
C GLY A 72 -26.30 -10.41 1.61
N ASP A 73 -27.39 -11.16 1.61
CA ASP A 73 -27.42 -12.59 1.36
C ASP A 73 -27.08 -12.81 -0.12
N TYR A 74 -25.86 -12.45 -0.50
CA TYR A 74 -25.37 -12.42 -1.85
C TYR A 74 -24.98 -13.85 -2.19
N LEU A 75 -25.50 -14.34 -3.31
CA LEU A 75 -25.16 -15.65 -3.83
C LEU A 75 -23.63 -15.74 -3.99
N PHE A 76 -23.00 -16.68 -3.29
CA PHE A 76 -21.55 -16.89 -3.20
C PHE A 76 -20.74 -15.85 -2.39
N GLY A 77 -21.38 -14.93 -1.65
CA GLY A 77 -20.69 -13.89 -0.88
C GLY A 77 -19.99 -12.84 -1.74
N ILE A 78 -20.41 -12.70 -3.01
CA ILE A 78 -19.82 -11.79 -3.98
C ILE A 78 -20.78 -10.62 -4.16
N ASN A 79 -20.36 -9.41 -3.78
CA ASN A 79 -21.12 -8.21 -4.07
C ASN A 79 -21.21 -8.02 -5.60
N PRO A 80 -22.41 -7.89 -6.20
CA PRO A 80 -22.58 -7.72 -7.66
C PRO A 80 -21.98 -6.42 -8.22
N ALA A 81 -21.65 -5.43 -7.38
CA ALA A 81 -20.83 -4.27 -7.74
C ALA A 81 -19.32 -4.60 -7.88
N GLY A 82 -18.92 -5.82 -7.49
CA GLY A 82 -17.66 -6.49 -7.87
C GLY A 82 -16.37 -5.92 -7.28
N TYR A 83 -16.42 -4.80 -6.56
CA TYR A 83 -15.22 -4.14 -6.05
C TYR A 83 -15.41 -3.66 -4.61
N THR A 84 -14.94 -4.45 -3.66
CA THR A 84 -14.87 -4.00 -2.26
C THR A 84 -13.60 -3.20 -2.06
N SER A 85 -13.76 -1.97 -1.59
CA SER A 85 -12.61 -1.12 -1.26
C SER A 85 -12.25 -1.30 0.21
N ARG A 86 -11.07 -1.87 0.50
CA ARG A 86 -10.54 -1.94 1.87
C ARG A 86 -9.08 -1.53 1.89
N SER A 87 -8.78 -0.61 2.80
CA SER A 87 -7.47 -0.07 3.04
C SER A 87 -7.25 0.16 4.53
N MET A 88 -5.99 0.15 4.94
CA MET A 88 -5.60 0.45 6.31
C MET A 88 -4.28 1.19 6.36
N ILE A 89 -4.12 2.01 7.39
CA ILE A 89 -2.85 2.67 7.69
C ILE A 89 -2.29 2.02 8.96
N VAL A 90 -1.02 1.61 8.88
CA VAL A 90 -0.29 1.01 10.00
C VAL A 90 1.00 1.75 10.29
N LEU A 91 1.42 1.70 11.55
CA LEU A 91 2.76 2.09 11.99
C LEU A 91 3.53 0.81 12.34
N CYS A 92 4.64 0.55 11.68
CA CYS A 92 5.55 -0.51 12.12
C CYS A 92 6.14 -0.16 13.49
N LYS A 93 6.34 -1.18 14.33
CA LYS A 93 6.94 -0.99 15.65
C LYS A 93 8.46 -0.81 15.58
#